data_AF-A0A0Q9DAX5-F1
#
_entry.id   AF-A0A0Q9DAX5-F1
#
_cell.length_a   1.000
_cell.length_b   1.000
_cell.length_c   1.000
_cell.angle_alpha   90.00
_cell.angle_beta   90.00
_cell.angle_gamma   90.00
#
_symmetry.space_group_name_H-M   'P 1'
#
loop_
_entity.id
_entity.type
_entity.pdbx_description
1 polymer ?
#
loop_
_entity_poly.entity_id
_entity_poly.type
_entity_poly.pdbx_seq_one_letter_code
_entity_poly.pdbx_strand_id
1 'polypeptide(L)'
;MALIRCPECGREVSSQAPVCPSCGYPIQARNAPPVAQQPNALQSPHLWGRLAMVLGAWLVTPWIAKLIVALAVCVLAYFMFTGR
;
A
#
# COMPACT_ATOMS: atom_id res chain seq x y z
N MET A 1 30.49 3.86 -24.78
CA MET A 1 30.28 2.87 -23.71
C MET A 1 31.16 3.25 -22.52
N ALA A 2 30.66 3.17 -21.28
CA ALA A 2 31.46 3.46 -20.09
C ALA A 2 32.15 2.18 -19.60
N LEU A 3 33.48 2.11 -19.69
CA LEU A 3 34.25 1.12 -18.95
C LEU A 3 34.41 1.61 -17.52
N ILE A 4 34.11 0.75 -16.55
CA ILE A 4 34.33 1.00 -15.13
C ILE A 4 35.54 0.20 -14.67
N ARG A 5 36.25 0.70 -13.66
CA ARG A 5 37.35 -0.03 -13.04
C ARG A 5 36.79 -1.04 -12.03
N CYS A 6 37.13 -2.31 -12.17
CA CYS A 6 36.75 -3.33 -11.20
C CYS A 6 37.41 -3.01 -9.83
N PRO A 7 36.65 -2.99 -8.72
CA PRO A 7 37.18 -2.68 -7.38
C PRO A 7 38.13 -3.76 -6.83
N GLU A 8 38.03 -4.99 -7.33
CA GLU A 8 38.86 -6.11 -6.87
C GLU A 8 40.17 -6.22 -7.64
N CYS A 9 40.10 -6.25 -8.99
CA CYS A 9 41.28 -6.50 -9.83
C CYS A 9 41.87 -5.23 -10.46
N GLY A 10 41.20 -4.08 -10.33
CA GLY A 10 41.66 -2.82 -10.90
C GLY A 10 41.64 -2.76 -12.43
N ARG A 11 41.11 -3.78 -13.11
CA ARG A 11 41.03 -3.88 -14.57
C ARG A 11 39.76 -3.22 -15.11
N GLU A 12 39.82 -2.71 -16.33
CA GLU A 12 38.71 -2.00 -16.96
C GLU A 12 37.68 -3.01 -17.51
N VAL A 13 36.42 -2.86 -17.12
CA VAL A 13 35.32 -3.76 -17.49
C VAL A 13 34.09 -2.97 -17.93
N SER A 14 33.28 -3.55 -18.82
CA SER A 14 32.05 -2.90 -19.26
C SER A 14 31.08 -2.71 -18.09
N SER A 15 30.49 -1.51 -17.97
CA SER A 15 29.45 -1.23 -16.95
C SER A 15 28.22 -2.12 -17.04
N GLN A 16 28.02 -2.80 -18.17
CA GLN A 16 26.89 -3.71 -18.41
C GLN A 16 27.22 -5.18 -18.11
N ALA A 17 28.50 -5.52 -17.88
CA ALA A 17 28.89 -6.91 -17.64
C ALA A 17 28.33 -7.40 -16.29
N PRO A 18 27.68 -8.59 -16.23
CA PRO A 18 27.17 -9.13 -14.97
C PRO A 18 28.29 -9.44 -13.98
N VAL A 19 29.43 -9.89 -14.50
CA VAL A 19 30.60 -10.30 -13.76
C VAL A 19 31.87 -9.79 -14.44
N CYS A 20 32.90 -9.46 -13.66
CA CYS A 20 34.22 -9.15 -14.16
C CYS A 20 34.85 -10.41 -14.77
N PRO A 21 35.18 -10.44 -16.08
CA PRO A 21 35.76 -11.63 -16.71
C PRO A 21 37.20 -11.93 -16.23
N SER A 22 37.85 -10.97 -15.56
CA SER A 22 39.23 -11.15 -15.09
C SER A 22 39.35 -11.72 -13.69
N CYS A 23 38.37 -11.53 -12.82
CA CYS A 23 38.44 -11.98 -11.41
C CYS A 23 37.17 -12.66 -10.90
N GLY A 24 36.06 -12.63 -11.65
CA GLY A 24 34.79 -13.22 -11.22
C GLY A 24 33.95 -12.34 -10.30
N TYR A 25 34.34 -11.08 -10.05
CA TYR A 25 33.58 -10.18 -9.18
C TYR A 25 32.25 -9.71 -9.83
N PRO A 26 31.09 -9.80 -9.16
CA PRO A 26 29.80 -9.40 -9.71
C PRO A 26 29.67 -7.86 -9.81
N ILE A 27 29.59 -7.35 -11.04
CA ILE A 27 29.57 -5.90 -11.33
C ILE A 27 28.13 -5.36 -11.46
N GLN A 28 27.20 -6.12 -12.06
CA GLN A 28 25.81 -5.67 -12.24
C GLN A 28 25.08 -5.38 -10.94
N ALA A 29 25.46 -6.02 -9.83
CA ALA A 29 24.87 -5.72 -8.51
C ALA A 29 25.10 -4.26 -8.08
N ARG A 30 26.14 -3.59 -8.57
CA ARG A 30 26.44 -2.17 -8.28
C ARG A 30 25.78 -1.19 -9.25
N ASN A 31 25.48 -1.64 -10.48
CA ASN A 31 24.96 -0.81 -11.56
C ASN A 31 23.49 -1.06 -11.87
N ALA A 32 22.84 -2.01 -11.19
CA ALA A 32 21.41 -1.94 -11.05
C ALA A 32 21.10 -0.51 -10.59
N PRO A 33 20.20 0.23 -11.26
CA PRO A 33 19.73 1.48 -10.70
C PRO A 33 19.38 1.19 -9.24
N PRO A 34 19.61 2.13 -8.30
CA PRO A 34 19.03 1.97 -6.98
C PRO A 34 17.55 1.72 -7.24
N VAL A 35 17.13 0.46 -7.15
CA VAL A 35 15.75 0.10 -6.96
C VAL A 35 15.48 0.87 -5.71
N ALA A 36 14.80 2.01 -5.89
CA ALA A 36 14.54 2.98 -4.87
C ALA A 36 14.18 2.18 -3.64
N GLN A 37 15.14 2.06 -2.71
CA GLN A 37 14.92 1.31 -1.50
C GLN A 37 13.75 2.02 -0.86
N GLN A 38 12.65 1.28 -0.82
CA GLN A 38 11.33 1.74 -0.48
C GLN A 38 11.44 2.58 0.80
N PRO A 39 11.06 3.87 0.77
CA PRO A 39 10.77 4.55 2.01
C PRO A 39 9.55 3.82 2.59
N ASN A 40 9.75 3.21 3.75
CA ASN A 40 8.75 2.67 4.66
C ASN A 40 7.98 1.41 4.21
N ALA A 41 8.53 0.26 4.60
CA ALA A 41 7.78 -0.96 4.93
C ALA A 41 6.78 -0.80 6.11
N LEU A 42 6.36 0.44 6.44
CA LEU A 42 5.40 0.77 7.50
C LEU A 42 4.22 1.65 7.02
N GLN A 43 4.20 2.10 5.77
CA GLN A 43 3.15 3.00 5.25
C GLN A 43 2.63 2.49 3.91
N SER A 44 1.88 1.39 3.96
CA SER A 44 1.04 1.00 2.83
C SER A 44 -0.29 1.78 2.93
N PRO A 45 -0.59 2.70 1.99
CA PRO A 45 -1.85 3.46 1.99
C PRO A 45 -3.09 2.58 1.73
N HIS A 46 -2.91 1.33 1.27
CA HIS A 46 -4.02 0.43 0.94
C HIS A 46 -4.72 -0.20 2.17
N LEU A 47 -4.01 -0.38 3.29
CA LEU A 47 -4.60 -0.94 4.51
C LEU A 47 -5.38 0.11 5.28
N TRP A 48 -4.90 1.36 5.30
CA TRP A 48 -5.55 2.46 5.98
C TRP A 48 -6.94 2.76 5.38
N GLY A 49 -7.06 2.71 4.05
CA GLY A 49 -8.36 2.83 3.37
C GLY A 49 -9.34 1.72 3.75
N ARG A 50 -8.87 0.46 3.80
CA ARG A 50 -9.70 -0.69 4.20
C ARG A 50 -10.12 -0.62 5.67
N LEU A 51 -9.22 -0.28 6.58
CA LEU A 51 -9.51 -0.14 8.00
C LEU A 51 -10.47 1.02 8.29
N ALA A 52 -10.29 2.17 7.63
CA ALA A 52 -11.20 3.32 7.77
C ALA A 52 -12.62 2.99 7.29
N MET A 53 -12.77 2.26 6.17
CA MET A 53 -14.08 1.82 5.69
C MET A 53 -14.74 0.81 6.63
N VAL A 54 -13.98 -0.17 7.14
CA VAL A 54 -14.54 -1.19 8.04
C VAL A 54 -14.96 -0.57 9.37
N LEU A 55 -14.13 0.28 9.97
CA LEU A 55 -14.47 0.98 11.21
C LEU A 55 -15.64 1.96 11.02
N GLY A 56 -15.64 2.71 9.91
CA GLY A 56 -16.73 3.61 9.56
C GLY A 56 -18.05 2.86 9.38
N ALA A 57 -18.05 1.79 8.59
CA ALA A 57 -19.23 0.95 8.40
C ALA A 57 -19.71 0.34 9.73
N TRP A 58 -18.81 -0.24 10.53
CA TRP A 58 -19.19 -0.90 11.78
C TRP A 58 -19.76 0.05 12.83
N LEU A 59 -19.31 1.32 12.87
CA LEU A 59 -19.84 2.34 13.80
C LEU A 59 -21.14 2.97 13.31
N VAL A 60 -21.28 3.16 11.99
CA VAL A 60 -22.45 3.78 11.36
C VAL A 60 -23.64 2.82 11.29
N THR A 61 -23.39 1.53 11.03
CA THR A 61 -24.44 0.50 10.91
C THR A 61 -25.39 0.42 12.13
N PRO A 62 -24.91 0.39 13.40
CA PRO A 62 -25.79 0.33 14.56
C PRO A 62 -26.59 1.62 14.79
N TRP A 63 -26.06 2.79 14.40
CA TRP A 63 -26.78 4.06 14.49
C TRP A 63 -27.87 4.18 13.43
N ILE A 64 -27.58 3.79 12.19
CA ILE A 64 -28.57 3.77 11.10
C ILE A 64 -29.71 2.80 11.43
N ALA A 65 -29.41 1.60 11.91
CA ALA A 65 -30.44 0.63 12.29
C ALA A 65 -31.36 1.16 13.39
N LYS A 66 -30.80 1.80 14.44
CA LYS A 66 -31.61 2.43 15.50
C LYS A 66 -32.47 3.59 14.98
N LEU A 67 -31.95 4.39 14.04
CA LEU A 67 -32.70 5.48 13.40
C LEU A 67 -33.90 4.98 12.59
N ILE A 68 -33.71 3.93 11.80
CA ILE A 68 -34.77 3.34 10.98
C ILE A 68 -35.88 2.76 11.86
N VAL A 69 -35.53 2.01 12.92
CA VAL A 69 -36.51 1.45 13.86
C VAL A 69 -37.29 2.56 14.56
N ALA A 70 -36.62 3.61 15.03
CA ALA A 70 -37.28 4.74 15.66
C ALA A 70 -38.26 5.45 14.72
N LEU A 71 -37.86 5.70 13.47
CA LEU A 71 -38.73 6.30 12.46
C LEU A 71 -39.95 5.42 12.14
N ALA A 72 -39.77 4.10 11.98
CA ALA A 72 -40.86 3.18 11.73
C ALA A 72 -41.89 3.17 12.87
N VAL A 73 -41.43 3.17 14.13
CA VAL A 73 -42.32 3.24 15.30
C VAL A 73 -43.08 4.57 15.34
N CYS A 74 -42.41 5.70 15.07
CA CYS A 74 -43.06 7.01 14.99
C CYS A 74 -44.14 7.06 13.91
N VAL A 75 -43.87 6.52 12.72
CA VAL A 75 -44.85 6.52 11.61
C VAL A 75 -46.06 5.63 11.95
N LEU A 76 -45.85 4.45 12.53
CA LEU A 76 -46.93 3.56 12.96
C LEU A 76 -47.78 4.22 14.05
N ALA A 77 -47.15 4.85 15.04
CA ALA A 77 -47.86 5.58 16.10
C ALA A 77 -48.67 6.74 15.54
N TYR A 78 -48.10 7.52 14.60
CA TYR A 78 -48.80 8.60 13.92
C TYR A 78 -50.04 8.10 13.16
N PHE A 79 -49.90 7.00 12.42
CA PHE A 79 -51.01 6.42 11.67
C PHE A 79 -52.10 5.87 12.60
N MET A 80 -51.72 5.20 13.69
CA MET A 80 -52.66 4.73 14.71
C MET A 80 -53.38 5.88 15.43
N PHE A 81 -52.70 7.00 15.66
CA PHE A 81 -53.28 8.15 16.35
C PHE A 81 -54.19 8.99 15.44
N THR A 82 -53.88 9.03 14.14
CA THR A 82 -54.68 9.79 13.15
C THR A 82 -55.84 8.97 12.59
N GLY A 83 -55.71 7.64 12.57
CA GLY A 83 -56.75 6.72 12.08
C GLY A 83 -57.77 6.29 13.14
N ARG A 84 -57.68 6.81 14.37
CA ARG A 84 -58.58 6.51 15.49
C ARG A 84 -59.31 7.76 15.92
#